data_AF-I3NA96-F1
#
_entry.id   AF-I3NA96-F1
#
_cell.length_a   1.000
_cell.length_b   1.000
_cell.length_c   1.000
_cell.angle_alpha   90.00
_cell.angle_beta   90.00
_cell.angle_gamma   90.00
#
_symmetry.space_group_name_H-M   'P 1'
#
loop_
_entity.id
_entity.type
_entity.pdbx_description
1 polymer ?
#
loop_
_entity_poly.entity_id
_entity_poly.type
_entity_poly.pdbx_seq_one_letter_code
_entity_poly.pdbx_strand_id
1 'polypeptide(L)'
;AYARIEGDMIVCAAYAHELPKYGVKVGLTNYAAAYCTGLLLARRTKRFPGYDSESKEFNAEVHRKHIMGQNVADYMRYLMEEDEDAYKKQFSQYIKNNVTPDMMEEMYKKAHSAIRENPVYEKKPKREVKKKRWNRPKMSLAQKKDRVAQKKASFLRAQERAAES
;
A
#
# COMPACT_ATOMS: atom_id res chain seq x y z
N ALA A 1 3.73 -12.84 -13.24
CA ALA A 1 3.42 -14.12 -12.59
C ALA A 1 2.97 -15.10 -13.66
N TYR A 2 3.08 -16.41 -13.42
CA TYR A 2 2.52 -17.41 -14.30
C TYR A 2 1.82 -18.49 -13.46
N ALA A 3 0.75 -19.05 -14.01
CA ALA A 3 -0.11 -19.99 -13.31
C ALA A 3 0.54 -21.38 -13.23
N ARG A 4 0.40 -22.03 -12.08
CA ARG A 4 0.63 -23.46 -11.88
C ARG A 4 -0.57 -24.07 -11.15
N ILE A 5 -0.68 -25.40 -11.16
CA ILE A 5 -1.78 -26.12 -10.51
C ILE A 5 -1.85 -25.82 -8.99
N GLU A 6 -0.71 -25.68 -8.33
CA GLU A 6 -0.62 -25.36 -6.89
C GLU A 6 -0.93 -23.89 -6.57
N GLY A 7 -0.90 -23.02 -7.59
CA GLY A 7 -1.07 -21.58 -7.47
C GLY A 7 -0.14 -20.77 -8.37
N ASP A 8 -0.30 -19.46 -8.34
CA ASP A 8 0.52 -18.54 -9.13
C ASP A 8 1.94 -18.43 -8.59
N MET A 9 2.92 -18.54 -9.49
CA MET A 9 4.33 -18.31 -9.16
C MET A 9 4.71 -16.85 -9.47
N ILE A 10 5.10 -16.13 -8.42
CA ILE A 10 5.58 -14.75 -8.51
C ILE A 10 7.07 -14.77 -8.91
N VAL A 11 7.38 -14.19 -10.08
CA VAL A 11 8.76 -14.14 -10.62
C VAL A 11 9.55 -12.99 -10.00
N CYS A 12 8.97 -11.81 -9.97
CA CYS A 12 9.52 -10.62 -9.33
C CYS A 12 8.37 -9.81 -8.72
N ALA A 13 8.71 -9.00 -7.72
CA ALA A 13 7.81 -8.03 -7.13
C ALA A 13 8.60 -6.74 -6.88
N ALA A 14 7.94 -5.60 -7.07
CA ALA A 14 8.46 -4.29 -6.74
C ALA A 14 7.36 -3.54 -5.98
N TYR A 15 7.73 -2.82 -4.93
CA TYR A 15 6.76 -2.16 -4.07
C TYR A 15 7.11 -0.68 -3.85
N ALA A 16 6.09 0.17 -3.80
CA ALA A 16 6.30 1.60 -3.62
C ALA A 16 6.96 1.95 -2.27
N HIS A 17 6.79 1.12 -1.23
CA HIS A 17 7.47 1.30 0.06
C HIS A 17 8.99 1.07 0.02
N GLU A 18 9.53 0.63 -1.13
CA GLU A 18 10.97 0.49 -1.36
C GLU A 18 11.57 1.74 -2.03
N LEU A 19 10.75 2.56 -2.69
CA LEU A 19 11.16 3.81 -3.34
C LEU A 19 11.86 4.83 -2.43
N PRO A 20 11.60 4.89 -1.10
CA PRO A 20 12.37 5.74 -0.20
C PRO A 20 13.88 5.47 -0.24
N LYS A 21 14.32 4.25 -0.59
CA LYS A 21 15.74 3.93 -0.78
C LYS A 21 16.35 4.66 -1.98
N TYR A 22 15.54 5.00 -2.97
CA TYR A 22 15.95 5.65 -4.23
C TYR A 22 15.66 7.16 -4.25
N GLY A 23 15.27 7.75 -3.11
CA GLY A 23 15.09 9.19 -2.95
C GLY A 23 13.63 9.67 -2.92
N VAL A 24 12.64 8.83 -3.25
CA VAL A 24 11.21 9.19 -3.17
C VAL A 24 10.67 8.82 -1.80
N LYS A 25 10.74 9.75 -0.84
CA LYS A 25 10.36 9.50 0.57
C LYS A 25 8.85 9.51 0.83
N VAL A 26 8.09 10.27 0.04
CA VAL A 26 6.65 10.50 0.19
C VAL A 26 5.94 10.37 -1.16
N GLY A 27 4.60 10.37 -1.17
CA GLY A 27 3.85 10.31 -2.42
C GLY A 27 3.86 8.94 -3.10
N LEU A 28 3.91 7.87 -2.32
CA LEU A 28 4.11 6.49 -2.82
C LEU A 28 2.93 5.89 -3.59
N THR A 29 1.80 6.59 -3.66
CA THR A 29 0.55 6.12 -4.30
C THR A 29 0.20 6.91 -5.56
N ASN A 30 1.01 7.89 -5.96
CA ASN A 30 0.76 8.68 -7.15
C ASN A 30 1.21 7.96 -8.44
N TYR A 31 0.92 8.58 -9.58
CA TYR A 31 1.25 8.03 -10.89
C TYR A 31 2.77 7.87 -11.11
N ALA A 32 3.56 8.87 -10.69
CA ALA A 32 5.02 8.88 -10.82
C ALA A 32 5.70 7.74 -10.03
N ALA A 33 5.26 7.49 -8.80
CA ALA A 33 5.74 6.38 -7.97
C ALA A 33 5.38 5.02 -8.59
N ALA A 34 4.16 4.87 -9.10
CA ALA A 34 3.75 3.65 -9.77
C ALA A 34 4.61 3.37 -11.02
N TYR A 35 4.97 4.41 -11.76
CA TYR A 35 5.87 4.32 -12.91
C TYR A 35 7.27 3.83 -12.51
N CYS A 36 7.80 4.32 -11.39
CA CYS A 36 9.07 3.84 -10.84
C CYS A 36 9.05 2.34 -10.51
N THR A 37 7.91 1.80 -10.09
CA THR A 37 7.75 0.38 -9.70
C THR A 37 7.29 -0.56 -10.82
N GLY A 38 7.21 -0.09 -12.08
CA GLY A 38 6.97 -0.97 -13.24
C GLY A 38 5.57 -0.93 -13.85
N LEU A 39 4.91 0.24 -13.88
CA LEU A 39 3.59 0.44 -14.51
C LEU A 39 3.51 0.01 -16.00
N LEU A 40 4.63 -0.20 -16.69
CA LEU A 40 4.71 -0.26 -18.16
C LEU A 40 5.11 -1.62 -18.76
N LEU A 41 4.30 -2.66 -18.56
CA LEU A 41 4.33 -3.80 -19.50
C LEU A 41 3.01 -3.85 -20.27
N ALA A 42 3.09 -3.47 -21.55
CA ALA A 42 2.10 -3.72 -22.60
C ALA A 42 0.68 -3.11 -22.43
N ARG A 43 0.56 -1.86 -21.98
CA ARG A 43 -0.72 -1.12 -21.99
C ARG A 43 -0.89 -0.31 -23.28
N ARG A 44 -2.12 -0.25 -23.80
CA ARG A 44 -2.49 0.61 -24.94
C ARG A 44 -2.43 2.08 -24.52
N THR A 45 -1.91 2.95 -25.42
CA THR A 45 -1.81 4.41 -25.23
C THR A 45 -3.11 5.08 -24.81
N LYS A 46 -4.25 4.53 -25.25
CA LYS A 46 -5.61 4.94 -24.85
C LYS A 46 -5.87 5.00 -23.34
N ARG A 47 -5.10 4.28 -22.51
CA ARG A 47 -5.29 4.23 -21.05
C ARG A 47 -4.33 5.15 -20.30
N PHE A 48 -3.47 5.87 -20.99
CA PHE A 48 -2.51 6.77 -20.36
C PHE A 48 -3.09 8.18 -20.17
N PRO A 49 -2.68 8.88 -19.10
CA PRO A 49 -2.91 10.31 -18.98
C PRO A 49 -2.35 11.04 -20.21
N GLY A 50 -3.15 11.93 -20.81
CA GLY A 50 -2.82 12.62 -22.06
C GLY A 50 -3.52 12.05 -23.30
N TYR A 51 -4.27 10.96 -23.20
CA TYR A 51 -5.18 10.53 -24.27
C TYR A 51 -6.51 11.27 -24.18
N ASP A 52 -6.93 11.91 -25.26
CA ASP A 52 -8.24 12.53 -25.38
C ASP A 52 -9.24 11.56 -26.03
N SER A 53 -10.40 11.37 -25.39
CA SER A 53 -11.45 10.47 -25.88
C SER A 53 -12.19 11.01 -27.10
N GLU A 54 -12.26 12.34 -27.25
CA GLU A 54 -13.00 12.99 -28.32
C GLU A 54 -12.20 13.01 -29.62
N SER A 55 -11.01 13.60 -29.60
CA SER A 55 -10.09 13.61 -30.76
C SER A 55 -9.47 12.24 -31.04
N LYS A 56 -9.44 11.34 -30.05
CA LYS A 56 -8.72 10.04 -30.09
C LYS A 56 -7.21 10.19 -30.28
N GLU A 57 -6.67 11.36 -29.96
CA GLU A 57 -5.24 11.66 -30.04
C GLU A 57 -4.55 11.52 -28.68
N PHE A 58 -3.25 11.26 -28.71
CA PHE A 58 -2.42 11.10 -27.52
C PHE A 58 -1.38 12.20 -27.44
N ASN A 59 -1.45 13.02 -26.39
CA ASN A 59 -0.47 14.04 -26.07
C ASN A 59 0.63 13.46 -25.16
N ALA A 60 1.81 13.25 -25.75
CA ALA A 60 2.97 12.71 -25.04
C ALA A 60 3.54 13.68 -23.99
N GLU A 61 3.38 14.99 -24.16
CA GLU A 61 3.86 15.97 -23.19
C GLU A 61 3.08 15.86 -21.89
N VAL A 62 1.75 15.85 -21.96
CA VAL A 62 0.89 15.68 -20.77
C VAL A 62 1.22 14.38 -20.03
N HIS A 63 1.46 13.30 -20.78
CA HIS A 63 1.88 12.03 -20.19
C HIS A 63 3.22 12.15 -19.45
N ARG A 64 4.22 12.79 -20.09
CA ARG A 64 5.52 13.05 -19.48
C ARG A 64 5.40 13.89 -18.21
N LYS A 65 4.52 14.91 -18.18
CA LYS A 65 4.26 15.72 -16.98
C LYS A 65 3.76 14.87 -15.81
N HIS A 66 2.87 13.91 -16.07
CA HIS A 66 2.37 12.98 -15.05
C HIS A 66 3.43 11.98 -14.58
N ILE A 67 4.31 11.50 -15.48
CA ILE A 67 5.43 10.62 -15.11
C ILE A 67 6.37 11.33 -14.14
N MET A 68 6.63 12.62 -14.38
CA MET A 68 7.52 13.44 -13.55
C MET A 68 6.82 14.08 -12.33
N GLY A 69 5.54 13.79 -12.12
CA GLY A 69 4.78 14.31 -10.97
C GLY A 69 4.45 15.81 -11.03
N GLN A 70 4.59 16.46 -12.19
CA GLN A 70 4.34 17.90 -12.33
C GLN A 70 2.90 18.27 -11.99
N ASN A 71 1.91 17.41 -12.28
CA ASN A 71 0.52 17.64 -11.91
C ASN A 71 0.31 17.75 -10.38
N VAL A 72 1.09 17.02 -9.60
CA VAL A 72 1.08 17.12 -8.13
C VAL A 72 1.76 18.42 -7.69
N ALA A 73 2.88 18.78 -8.33
CA ALA A 73 3.56 20.04 -8.07
C ALA A 73 2.69 21.27 -8.41
N ASP A 74 1.94 21.21 -9.51
CA ASP A 74 0.98 22.25 -9.91
C ASP A 74 -0.14 22.39 -8.89
N TYR A 75 -0.66 21.27 -8.37
CA TYR A 75 -1.66 21.30 -7.31
C TYR A 75 -1.11 21.83 -5.98
N MET A 76 0.15 21.54 -5.66
CA MET A 76 0.85 22.15 -4.52
C MET A 76 0.95 23.68 -4.69
N ARG A 77 1.36 24.16 -5.88
CA ARG A 77 1.44 25.61 -6.17
C ARG A 77 0.09 26.30 -6.05
N TYR A 78 -0.94 25.73 -6.68
CA TYR A 78 -2.31 26.23 -6.60
C TYR A 78 -2.81 26.36 -5.15
N LEU A 79 -2.62 25.31 -4.33
CA LEU A 79 -3.05 25.36 -2.93
C LEU A 79 -2.21 26.32 -2.09
N MET A 80 -0.92 26.51 -2.39
CA MET A 80 -0.09 27.48 -1.67
C MET A 80 -0.55 28.93 -1.91
N GLU A 81 -1.08 29.23 -3.10
CA GLU A 81 -1.57 30.56 -3.46
C GLU A 81 -3.00 30.82 -2.96
N GLU A 82 -3.88 29.82 -3.05
CA GLU A 82 -5.30 29.99 -2.74
C GLU A 82 -5.65 29.72 -1.26
N ASP A 83 -5.07 28.67 -0.65
CA ASP A 83 -5.42 28.23 0.71
C ASP A 83 -4.26 27.47 1.38
N GLU A 84 -3.44 28.23 2.13
CA GLU A 84 -2.27 27.71 2.82
C GLU A 84 -2.63 26.67 3.91
N ASP A 85 -3.81 26.75 4.52
CA ASP A 85 -4.25 25.81 5.55
C ASP A 85 -4.64 24.46 4.93
N ALA A 86 -5.33 24.49 3.79
CA ALA A 86 -5.58 23.30 2.99
C ALA A 86 -4.27 22.68 2.47
N TYR A 87 -3.29 23.50 2.06
CA TYR A 87 -1.96 23.04 1.68
C TYR A 87 -1.27 22.29 2.83
N LYS A 88 -1.21 22.89 4.03
CA LYS A 88 -0.61 22.26 5.22
C LYS A 88 -1.31 20.94 5.59
N LYS A 89 -2.64 20.90 5.48
CA LYS A 89 -3.43 19.69 5.76
C LYS A 89 -3.14 18.57 4.76
N GLN A 90 -3.20 18.87 3.47
CA GLN A 90 -3.06 17.89 2.39
C GLN A 90 -1.60 17.40 2.24
N PHE A 91 -0.64 18.32 2.32
CA PHE A 91 0.77 18.08 2.04
C PHE A 91 1.66 18.09 3.29
N SER A 92 1.08 17.91 4.49
CA SER A 92 1.81 17.84 5.78
C SER A 92 3.06 16.95 5.74
N GLN A 93 3.00 15.78 5.10
CA GLN A 93 4.15 14.88 4.98
C GLN A 93 5.22 15.37 4.00
N TYR A 94 4.84 16.13 2.96
CA TYR A 94 5.79 16.73 2.03
C TYR A 94 6.57 17.85 2.73
N ILE A 95 5.87 18.69 3.49
CA ILE A 95 6.47 19.73 4.33
C ILE A 95 7.46 19.09 5.32
N LYS A 96 7.04 18.02 6.03
CA LYS A 96 7.88 17.30 6.99
C LYS A 96 9.15 16.72 6.36
N ASN A 97 9.11 16.33 5.08
CA ASN A 97 10.25 15.74 4.37
C ASN A 97 10.98 16.73 3.46
N ASN A 98 10.66 18.03 3.55
CA ASN A 98 11.24 19.12 2.75
C ASN A 98 11.12 18.90 1.23
N VAL A 99 9.96 18.41 0.78
CA VAL A 99 9.68 18.26 -0.65
C VAL A 99 8.89 19.47 -1.15
N THR A 100 9.51 20.30 -1.99
CA THR A 100 8.87 21.44 -2.66
C THR A 100 8.35 21.06 -4.05
N PRO A 101 7.40 21.82 -4.63
CA PRO A 101 6.91 21.56 -5.98
C PRO A 101 8.01 21.59 -7.04
N ASP A 102 8.98 22.50 -6.94
CA ASP A 102 10.02 22.68 -7.97
C ASP A 102 11.04 21.53 -7.99
N MET A 103 11.36 20.94 -6.83
CA MET A 103 12.31 19.82 -6.75
C MET A 103 11.70 18.47 -7.17
N MET A 104 10.38 18.40 -7.38
CA MET A 104 9.67 17.13 -7.56
C MET A 104 10.09 16.41 -8.85
N GLU A 105 10.31 17.13 -9.95
CA GLU A 105 10.77 16.55 -11.21
C GLU A 105 12.19 15.98 -11.09
N GLU A 106 13.10 16.72 -10.46
CA GLU A 106 14.49 16.27 -10.24
C GLU A 106 14.55 15.04 -9.32
N MET A 107 13.70 15.00 -8.29
CA MET A 107 13.57 13.86 -7.39
C MET A 107 13.21 12.58 -8.15
N TYR A 108 12.23 12.61 -9.05
CA TYR A 108 11.86 11.42 -9.85
C TYR A 108 12.91 11.07 -10.90
N LYS A 109 13.56 12.05 -11.54
CA LYS A 109 14.69 11.79 -12.45
C LYS A 109 15.82 11.04 -11.73
N LYS A 110 16.20 11.49 -10.53
CA LYS A 110 17.21 10.83 -9.70
C LYS A 110 16.78 9.42 -9.31
N ALA A 111 15.52 9.23 -8.93
CA ALA A 111 14.99 7.92 -8.60
C ALA A 111 15.04 6.96 -9.80
N HIS A 112 14.68 7.42 -11.00
CA HIS A 112 14.79 6.62 -12.22
C HIS A 112 16.23 6.19 -12.51
N SER A 113 17.21 7.08 -12.36
CA SER A 113 18.62 6.73 -12.53
C SER A 113 19.08 5.71 -11.49
N ALA A 114 18.79 5.96 -10.21
CA ALA A 114 19.21 5.08 -9.11
C ALA A 114 18.61 3.66 -9.21
N ILE A 115 17.36 3.54 -9.64
CA ILE A 115 16.71 2.24 -9.85
C ILE A 115 17.35 1.48 -11.02
N ARG A 116 17.74 2.18 -12.10
CA ARG A 116 18.42 1.56 -13.24
C ARG A 116 19.82 1.10 -12.88
N GLU A 117 20.53 1.86 -12.06
CA GLU A 117 21.87 1.50 -11.57
C GLU A 117 21.82 0.28 -10.64
N ASN A 118 20.87 0.25 -9.70
CA ASN A 118 20.77 -0.81 -8.69
C ASN A 118 19.34 -1.37 -8.60
N PRO A 119 18.94 -2.27 -9.52
CA PRO A 119 17.59 -2.84 -9.52
C PRO A 119 17.40 -3.99 -8.50
N VAL A 120 18.47 -4.43 -7.83
CA VAL A 120 18.45 -5.62 -6.96
C VAL A 120 17.85 -5.29 -5.60
N TYR A 121 16.85 -6.08 -5.18
CA TYR A 121 16.23 -5.95 -3.87
C TYR A 121 16.97 -6.77 -2.79
N GLU A 122 17.45 -6.07 -1.76
CA GLU A 122 18.00 -6.70 -0.55
C GLU A 122 16.94 -6.93 0.52
N LYS A 123 16.77 -8.20 0.92
CA LYS A 123 15.85 -8.61 1.98
C LYS A 123 16.34 -8.14 3.35
N LYS A 124 15.44 -7.55 4.14
CA LYS A 124 15.73 -7.20 5.53
C LYS A 124 16.02 -8.46 6.35
N PRO A 125 16.96 -8.42 7.31
CA PRO A 125 17.26 -9.56 8.17
C PRO A 125 16.04 -9.92 9.01
N LYS A 126 15.80 -11.23 9.17
CA LYS A 126 14.69 -11.75 9.96
C LYS A 126 15.00 -11.53 11.44
N ARG A 127 14.15 -10.80 12.15
CA ARG A 127 14.29 -10.59 13.60
C ARG A 127 13.74 -11.80 14.35
N GLU A 128 14.49 -12.29 15.34
CA GLU A 128 14.01 -13.29 16.27
C GLU A 128 13.06 -12.64 17.28
N VAL A 129 11.79 -13.03 17.25
CA VAL A 129 10.75 -12.48 18.12
C VAL A 129 10.06 -13.62 18.86
N LYS A 130 9.95 -13.50 20.19
CA LYS A 130 9.15 -14.41 21.01
C LYS A 130 7.68 -14.27 20.60
N LYS A 131 7.12 -15.32 19.99
CA LYS A 131 5.73 -15.29 19.48
C LYS A 131 4.75 -15.39 20.65
N LYS A 132 4.03 -14.29 20.91
CA LYS A 132 2.85 -14.29 21.79
C LYS A 132 1.61 -14.72 21.00
N ARG A 133 0.76 -15.53 21.61
CA ARG A 133 -0.54 -15.90 21.04
C ARG A 133 -1.58 -14.84 21.40
N TRP A 134 -2.12 -14.16 20.39
CA TRP A 134 -3.18 -13.16 20.57
C TRP A 134 -4.58 -13.76 20.55
N ASN A 135 -4.77 -14.83 19.78
CA ASN A 135 -6.08 -15.47 19.58
C ASN A 135 -6.26 -16.67 20.49
N ARG A 136 -7.49 -16.87 20.99
CA ARG A 136 -7.82 -18.02 21.85
C ARG A 136 -7.53 -19.36 21.13
N PRO A 137 -7.03 -20.38 21.85
CA PRO A 137 -6.92 -21.72 21.30
C PRO A 137 -8.26 -22.33 20.95
N LYS A 138 -8.27 -23.08 19.84
CA LYS A 138 -9.39 -23.98 19.53
C LYS A 138 -9.48 -25.00 20.66
N MET A 139 -10.63 -25.07 21.30
CA MET A 139 -10.85 -26.04 22.38
C MET A 139 -10.72 -27.47 21.88
N SER A 140 -10.14 -28.32 22.72
CA SER A 140 -10.04 -29.75 22.43
C SER A 140 -11.42 -30.41 22.44
N LEU A 141 -11.51 -31.61 21.85
CA LEU A 141 -12.76 -32.37 21.84
C LEU A 141 -13.21 -32.73 23.27
N ALA A 142 -12.28 -33.14 24.14
CA ALA A 142 -12.56 -33.43 25.54
C ALA A 142 -13.13 -32.20 26.27
N GLN A 143 -12.47 -31.04 26.16
CA GLN A 143 -12.95 -29.78 26.75
C GLN A 143 -14.35 -29.40 26.28
N LYS A 144 -14.70 -29.69 25.02
CA LYS A 144 -16.05 -29.45 24.49
C LYS A 144 -17.07 -30.43 25.10
N LYS A 145 -16.73 -31.72 25.20
CA LYS A 145 -17.60 -32.74 25.81
C LYS A 145 -17.82 -32.46 27.30
N ASP A 146 -16.76 -32.19 28.03
CA ASP A 146 -16.82 -31.88 29.46
C ASP A 146 -17.64 -30.63 29.72
N ARG A 147 -17.49 -29.59 28.89
CA ARG A 147 -18.31 -28.38 28.99
C ARG A 147 -19.80 -28.68 28.81
N VAL A 148 -20.17 -29.56 27.87
CA VAL A 148 -21.58 -29.94 27.66
C VAL A 148 -22.10 -30.73 28.86
N ALA A 149 -21.32 -31.69 29.37
CA ALA A 149 -21.68 -32.46 30.56
C ALA A 149 -21.84 -31.56 31.79
N GLN A 150 -20.90 -30.65 32.03
CA GLN A 150 -20.96 -29.66 33.11
C GLN A 150 -22.20 -28.77 33.01
N LYS A 151 -22.54 -28.28 31.81
CA LYS A 151 -23.75 -27.47 31.59
C LYS A 151 -25.04 -28.24 31.86
N LYS A 152 -25.12 -29.51 31.43
CA LYS A 152 -26.28 -30.37 31.72
C LYS A 152 -26.41 -30.63 33.22
N ALA A 153 -25.31 -30.99 33.89
CA ALA A 153 -25.30 -31.26 35.33
C ALA A 153 -25.58 -30.00 36.18
N SER A 154 -25.12 -28.81 35.77
CA SER A 154 -25.48 -27.57 36.45
C SER A 154 -26.95 -27.23 36.31
N PHE A 155 -27.55 -27.52 35.16
CA PHE A 155 -28.97 -27.26 34.91
C PHE A 155 -29.88 -28.16 35.77
N LEU A 156 -29.59 -29.47 35.81
CA LEU A 156 -30.35 -30.41 36.64
C LEU A 156 -30.29 -30.03 38.12
N ARG A 157 -29.09 -29.73 38.66
CA ARG A 157 -28.92 -29.26 40.04
C ARG A 157 -29.68 -27.96 40.34
N ALA A 158 -29.83 -27.07 39.36
CA ALA A 158 -30.61 -25.85 39.53
C ALA A 158 -32.12 -26.13 39.59
N GLN A 159 -32.62 -27.10 38.80
CA GLN A 159 -34.01 -27.53 38.86
C GLN A 159 -34.35 -28.22 40.18
N GLU A 160 -33.49 -29.11 40.67
CA GLU A 160 -33.67 -29.79 41.96
C GLU A 160 -33.77 -28.77 43.11
N ARG A 161 -32.84 -27.81 43.16
CA ARG A 161 -32.87 -26.74 44.18
C ARG A 161 -34.08 -25.82 44.09
N ALA A 162 -34.56 -25.54 42.89
CA ALA A 162 -35.76 -24.72 42.68
C ALA A 162 -37.05 -25.48 43.00
N ALA A 163 -37.02 -26.82 42.98
CA ALA A 163 -38.14 -27.66 43.41
C ALA A 163 -38.14 -27.88 44.94
N GLU A 164 -36.98 -27.78 45.58
CA GLU A 164 -36.83 -27.85 47.05
C GLU A 164 -37.08 -26.50 47.76
N SER A 165 -37.16 -25.39 47.03
CA SER A 165 -37.50 -24.04 47.54
C SER A 165 -38.97 -23.71 47.33
#